data_AF-A0A6P0U7D8-F1
#
_entry.id   AF-A0A6P0U7D8-F1
#
_cell.length_a   1.000
_cell.length_b   1.000
_cell.length_c   1.000
_cell.angle_alpha   90.00
_cell.angle_beta   90.00
_cell.angle_gamma   90.00
#
_symmetry.space_group_name_H-M   'P 1'
#
loop_
_entity.id
_entity.type
_entity.pdbx_description
1 polymer ?
#
loop_
_entity_poly.entity_id
_entity_poly.type
_entity_poly.pdbx_seq_one_letter_code
_entity_poly.pdbx_strand_id
1 'polypeptide(L)'
;DTVDGDTSSISALLSDPGTDGEVSLREAVIAANNTAGDDTIHLTGGETYSLTLTGSEEDDSETGDLDIKDNGEIVIQTVGNGTATIDAGGINGLDDRVFEIQSNGSLKLERLQITGGLASGLSPSGGAILVNSDANLELTQSILTGNEASSGGAIFNDSGEMSIDRSIISGNTTSLFLPSRGGGIVNDHGVVTITQTTISNNSSDSLGAGILNVGGDNFEYATLNIDNSTISGNITPSAGGGIFNTGGIVNINNSTVSGNSANIGGGIDNRWYATANITNSTITDNSGSYYAGVYNYDVAVVGNTIIAGNESNRAACGGKRRSCGIGASA
;
A
#
# COMPACT_ATOMS: atom_id res chain seq x y z
N ASP A 1 -9.41 -22.32 -4.13
CA ASP A 1 -9.83 -21.27 -5.08
C ASP A 1 -10.93 -21.73 -6.04
N THR A 2 -11.31 -23.02 -6.04
CA THR A 2 -12.49 -23.49 -6.77
C THR A 2 -13.76 -22.95 -6.11
N VAL A 3 -14.77 -22.63 -6.93
CA VAL A 3 -16.14 -22.33 -6.48
C VAL A 3 -17.04 -23.46 -6.95
N ASP A 4 -17.44 -24.35 -6.04
CA ASP A 4 -18.35 -25.46 -6.33
C ASP A 4 -19.42 -25.70 -5.24
N GLY A 5 -19.40 -24.94 -4.14
CA GLY A 5 -20.46 -24.85 -3.13
C GLY A 5 -21.52 -23.77 -3.38
N ASP A 6 -22.55 -23.74 -2.52
CA ASP A 6 -23.63 -22.74 -2.59
C ASP A 6 -23.24 -21.43 -1.90
N THR A 7 -22.69 -20.49 -2.66
CA THR A 7 -22.23 -19.18 -2.17
C THR A 7 -23.34 -18.13 -2.04
N SER A 8 -24.63 -18.51 -2.09
CA SER A 8 -25.75 -17.57 -1.96
C SER A 8 -25.87 -16.92 -0.58
N SER A 9 -25.23 -17.51 0.44
CA SER A 9 -25.01 -16.94 1.77
C SER A 9 -24.03 -17.82 2.55
N ILE A 10 -23.47 -17.32 3.66
CA ILE A 10 -22.63 -18.12 4.56
C ILE A 10 -23.38 -19.37 5.05
N SER A 11 -24.66 -19.23 5.40
CA SER A 11 -25.45 -20.37 5.88
C SER A 11 -25.66 -21.44 4.80
N ALA A 12 -25.81 -21.03 3.55
CA ALA A 12 -25.94 -21.94 2.42
C ALA A 12 -24.61 -22.67 2.16
N LEU A 13 -23.50 -21.93 2.13
CA LEU A 13 -22.17 -22.49 1.88
C LEU A 13 -21.76 -23.52 2.94
N LEU A 14 -22.06 -23.25 4.21
CA LEU A 14 -21.81 -24.22 5.29
C LEU A 14 -22.69 -25.48 5.21
N SER A 15 -23.83 -25.40 4.52
CA SER A 15 -24.74 -26.53 4.33
C SER A 15 -24.41 -27.36 3.09
N ASP A 16 -23.84 -26.73 2.07
CA ASP A 16 -23.41 -27.31 0.81
C ASP A 16 -22.06 -26.70 0.39
N PRO A 17 -20.93 -27.20 0.96
CA PRO A 17 -19.60 -26.68 0.67
C PRO A 17 -19.06 -27.11 -0.68
N GLY A 18 -19.86 -27.79 -1.51
CA GLY A 18 -19.40 -28.29 -2.80
C GLY A 18 -18.93 -29.75 -2.78
N THR A 19 -18.38 -30.19 -3.90
CA THR A 19 -18.12 -31.60 -4.18
C THR A 19 -16.84 -32.13 -3.55
N ASP A 20 -15.89 -31.25 -3.24
CA ASP A 20 -14.66 -31.60 -2.51
C ASP A 20 -14.87 -31.64 -0.99
N GLY A 21 -15.98 -31.07 -0.50
CA GLY A 21 -16.36 -31.04 0.91
C GLY A 21 -15.61 -30.01 1.74
N GLU A 22 -14.86 -29.11 1.11
CA GLU A 22 -14.07 -28.06 1.74
C GLU A 22 -14.61 -26.68 1.34
N VAL A 23 -14.30 -25.64 2.12
CA VAL A 23 -14.65 -24.26 1.74
C VAL A 23 -13.40 -23.55 1.27
N SER A 24 -13.40 -23.08 0.04
CA SER A 24 -12.33 -22.28 -0.51
C SER A 24 -12.40 -20.82 -0.05
N LEU A 25 -11.27 -20.11 -0.05
CA LEU A 25 -11.25 -18.68 0.31
C LEU A 25 -12.17 -17.85 -0.60
N ARG A 26 -12.20 -18.15 -1.90
CA ARG A 26 -13.06 -17.46 -2.86
C ARG A 26 -14.54 -17.68 -2.56
N GLU A 27 -14.93 -18.91 -2.25
CA GLU A 27 -16.30 -19.21 -1.83
C GLU A 27 -16.69 -18.46 -0.56
N ALA A 28 -15.79 -18.45 0.43
CA ALA A 28 -16.02 -17.74 1.68
C ALA A 28 -16.23 -16.23 1.46
N VAL A 29 -15.44 -15.61 0.58
CA VAL A 29 -15.60 -14.19 0.22
C VAL A 29 -16.92 -13.96 -0.52
N ILE A 30 -17.25 -14.77 -1.53
CA ILE A 30 -18.52 -14.62 -2.27
C ILE A 30 -19.72 -14.80 -1.33
N ALA A 31 -19.68 -15.78 -0.43
CA ALA A 31 -20.76 -16.02 0.52
C ALA A 31 -20.89 -14.90 1.56
N ALA A 32 -19.78 -14.32 2.02
CA ALA A 32 -19.78 -13.13 2.89
C ALA A 32 -20.36 -11.92 2.16
N ASN A 33 -19.96 -11.66 0.91
CA ASN A 33 -20.56 -10.61 0.07
C ASN A 33 -22.08 -10.74 -0.11
N ASN A 34 -22.60 -11.97 -0.03
CA ASN A 34 -24.04 -12.27 -0.15
C ASN A 34 -24.76 -12.37 1.21
N THR A 35 -24.06 -12.14 2.32
CA THR A 35 -24.60 -12.18 3.68
C THR A 35 -24.59 -10.77 4.26
N ALA A 36 -25.66 -10.39 4.95
CA ALA A 36 -25.81 -9.02 5.43
C ALA A 36 -25.16 -8.83 6.80
N GLY A 37 -24.35 -7.77 6.92
CA GLY A 37 -23.73 -7.35 8.17
C GLY A 37 -22.33 -7.94 8.33
N ASP A 38 -21.68 -7.63 9.46
CA ASP A 38 -20.27 -7.99 9.62
C ASP A 38 -20.04 -9.50 9.61
N ASP A 39 -19.11 -9.94 8.77
CA ASP A 39 -18.78 -11.34 8.53
C ASP A 39 -17.31 -11.63 8.82
N THR A 40 -16.99 -12.87 9.18
CA THR A 40 -15.62 -13.25 9.55
C THR A 40 -15.19 -14.56 8.90
N ILE A 41 -14.05 -14.49 8.19
CA ILE A 41 -13.36 -15.62 7.56
C ILE A 41 -12.10 -15.95 8.38
N HIS A 42 -12.01 -17.21 8.83
CA HIS A 42 -10.87 -17.70 9.60
C HIS A 42 -9.91 -18.52 8.72
N LEU A 43 -8.67 -18.06 8.60
CA LEU A 43 -7.60 -18.78 7.91
C LEU A 43 -6.67 -19.47 8.91
N THR A 44 -6.23 -20.69 8.61
CA THR A 44 -5.33 -21.43 9.49
C THR A 44 -3.90 -20.90 9.35
N GLY A 45 -3.29 -20.52 10.47
CA GLY A 45 -1.92 -20.01 10.50
C GLY A 45 -0.89 -21.02 10.04
N GLY A 46 0.07 -20.57 9.23
CA GLY A 46 1.10 -21.40 8.62
C GLY A 46 0.69 -22.05 7.30
N GLU A 47 -0.58 -21.94 6.89
CA GLU A 47 -1.08 -22.44 5.62
C GLU A 47 -1.00 -21.38 4.51
N THR A 48 -0.94 -21.86 3.26
CA THR A 48 -0.98 -21.03 2.06
C THR A 48 -2.29 -21.25 1.30
N TYR A 49 -3.00 -20.18 1.03
CA TYR A 49 -4.23 -20.10 0.26
C TYR A 49 -3.89 -19.48 -1.09
N SER A 50 -3.64 -20.34 -2.08
CA SER A 50 -3.31 -19.87 -3.43
C SER A 50 -4.57 -19.47 -4.20
N LEU A 51 -4.55 -18.27 -4.77
CA LEU A 51 -5.47 -17.90 -5.85
C LEU A 51 -4.89 -18.47 -7.15
N THR A 52 -5.76 -19.03 -7.99
CA THR A 52 -5.45 -19.82 -9.21
C THR A 52 -6.33 -19.46 -10.42
N LEU A 53 -7.51 -18.87 -10.22
CA LEU A 53 -8.44 -18.50 -11.28
C LEU A 53 -8.00 -17.20 -11.98
N THR A 54 -7.63 -17.33 -13.25
CA THR A 54 -7.23 -16.20 -14.12
C THR A 54 -8.42 -15.41 -14.64
N GLY A 55 -8.29 -14.09 -14.65
CA GLY A 55 -9.25 -13.14 -15.19
C GLY A 55 -8.86 -11.76 -14.68
N SER A 56 -9.27 -10.72 -15.42
CA SER A 56 -9.12 -9.34 -14.98
C SER A 56 -10.35 -8.53 -15.38
N GLU A 57 -10.58 -7.42 -14.69
CA GLU A 57 -11.72 -6.52 -14.90
C GLU A 57 -13.09 -7.19 -14.64
N GLU A 58 -13.16 -8.01 -13.61
CA GLU A 58 -14.39 -8.65 -13.15
C GLU A 58 -14.63 -8.28 -11.69
N ASP A 59 -15.87 -7.89 -11.33
CA ASP A 59 -16.20 -7.24 -10.06
C ASP A 59 -17.10 -8.12 -9.13
N ASP A 60 -17.18 -9.43 -9.39
CA ASP A 60 -18.02 -10.39 -8.68
C ASP A 60 -17.22 -11.56 -8.06
N SER A 61 -15.89 -11.50 -8.05
CA SER A 61 -14.95 -12.54 -7.59
C SER A 61 -15.09 -13.89 -8.31
N GLU A 62 -15.65 -13.93 -9.52
CA GLU A 62 -15.71 -15.15 -10.36
C GLU A 62 -14.33 -15.60 -10.83
N THR A 63 -13.41 -14.66 -11.04
CA THR A 63 -12.04 -14.83 -11.52
C THR A 63 -11.11 -13.79 -10.89
N GLY A 64 -9.81 -13.84 -11.16
CA GLY A 64 -8.93 -12.73 -10.81
C GLY A 64 -8.77 -12.55 -9.29
N ASP A 65 -8.96 -11.32 -8.85
CA ASP A 65 -8.91 -10.91 -7.46
C ASP A 65 -10.16 -11.35 -6.67
N LEU A 66 -10.23 -10.88 -5.42
CA LEU A 66 -11.34 -11.10 -4.51
C LEU A 66 -12.00 -9.75 -4.22
N ASP A 67 -13.16 -9.51 -4.81
CA ASP A 67 -13.97 -8.32 -4.58
C ASP A 67 -14.63 -8.32 -3.20
N ILE A 68 -14.58 -7.17 -2.55
CA ILE A 68 -15.29 -6.90 -1.30
C ILE A 68 -16.41 -5.90 -1.62
N LYS A 69 -17.65 -6.37 -1.59
CA LYS A 69 -18.85 -5.59 -1.96
C LYS A 69 -19.95 -5.58 -0.90
N ASP A 70 -19.77 -6.29 0.22
CA ASP A 70 -20.74 -6.20 1.32
C ASP A 70 -20.79 -4.77 1.90
N ASN A 71 -21.99 -4.38 2.36
CA ASN A 71 -22.20 -3.14 3.11
C ASN A 71 -21.89 -3.29 4.61
N GLY A 72 -21.59 -4.50 5.09
CA GLY A 72 -20.94 -4.78 6.38
C GLY A 72 -19.42 -4.91 6.25
N GLU A 73 -18.74 -5.10 7.38
CA GLU A 73 -17.29 -5.36 7.40
C GLU A 73 -17.01 -6.85 7.16
N ILE A 74 -16.20 -7.17 6.15
CA ILE A 74 -15.61 -8.51 6.00
C ILE A 74 -14.27 -8.54 6.74
N VAL A 75 -14.18 -9.40 7.76
CA VAL A 75 -12.95 -9.63 8.53
C VAL A 75 -12.30 -10.93 8.07
N ILE A 76 -11.10 -10.85 7.48
CA ILE A 76 -10.27 -12.02 7.19
C ILE A 76 -9.14 -12.06 8.21
N GLN A 77 -9.11 -13.09 9.05
CA GLN A 77 -8.14 -13.19 10.12
C GLN A 77 -7.53 -14.58 10.23
N THR A 78 -6.25 -14.61 10.61
CA THR A 78 -5.58 -15.87 10.88
C THR A 78 -5.94 -16.39 12.28
N VAL A 79 -6.24 -17.68 12.40
CA VAL A 79 -6.38 -18.43 13.67
C VAL A 79 -5.25 -19.45 13.83
N GLY A 80 -4.91 -19.81 15.07
CA GLY A 80 -3.79 -20.72 15.33
C GLY A 80 -2.41 -20.05 15.22
N ASN A 81 -1.35 -20.85 15.08
CA ASN A 81 0.04 -20.38 15.15
C ASN A 81 0.58 -19.94 13.78
N GLY A 82 1.37 -18.86 13.75
CA GLY A 82 1.97 -18.37 12.50
C GLY A 82 0.97 -17.60 11.63
N THR A 83 1.47 -16.92 10.60
CA THR A 83 0.69 -16.11 9.65
C THR A 83 0.10 -17.01 8.56
N ALA A 84 -1.16 -16.81 8.16
CA ALA A 84 -1.68 -17.43 6.93
C ALA A 84 -1.26 -16.61 5.71
N THR A 85 -0.87 -17.28 4.63
CA THR A 85 -0.45 -16.62 3.39
C THR A 85 -1.54 -16.72 2.34
N ILE A 86 -1.96 -15.59 1.77
CA ILE A 86 -2.76 -15.51 0.55
C ILE A 86 -1.80 -15.20 -0.59
N ASP A 87 -1.68 -16.13 -1.53
CA ASP A 87 -0.68 -16.10 -2.59
C ASP A 87 -1.34 -16.09 -3.97
N ALA A 88 -1.22 -14.98 -4.68
CA ALA A 88 -1.66 -14.82 -6.06
C ALA A 88 -0.54 -15.08 -7.09
N GLY A 89 0.69 -15.35 -6.64
CA GLY A 89 1.89 -15.50 -7.48
C GLY A 89 1.99 -16.85 -8.21
N GLY A 90 1.09 -17.79 -7.92
CA GLY A 90 1.06 -19.13 -8.55
C GLY A 90 0.69 -19.14 -10.03
N ILE A 91 0.46 -17.98 -10.65
CA ILE A 91 -0.20 -17.87 -11.93
C ILE A 91 0.63 -17.05 -12.92
N ASN A 92 1.01 -17.67 -14.03
CA ASN A 92 1.30 -16.91 -15.24
C ASN A 92 -0.03 -16.30 -15.73
N GLY A 93 -0.26 -15.01 -15.49
CA GLY A 93 -1.38 -14.28 -16.10
C GLY A 93 -2.69 -14.22 -15.33
N LEU A 94 -2.67 -13.96 -14.00
CA LEU A 94 -3.83 -13.26 -13.40
C LEU A 94 -4.03 -11.93 -14.11
N ASP A 95 -2.92 -11.21 -14.32
CA ASP A 95 -2.99 -9.81 -14.74
C ASP A 95 -3.90 -8.98 -13.84
N ASP A 96 -3.99 -9.37 -12.56
CA ASP A 96 -4.85 -8.77 -11.55
C ASP A 96 -4.22 -8.78 -10.15
N ARG A 97 -4.86 -8.05 -9.24
CA ARG A 97 -4.50 -7.90 -7.84
C ARG A 97 -4.96 -9.07 -6.98
N VAL A 98 -4.83 -8.97 -5.65
CA VAL A 98 -5.34 -9.98 -4.71
C VAL A 98 -6.74 -9.63 -4.23
N PHE A 99 -6.97 -8.35 -3.92
CA PHE A 99 -8.26 -7.83 -3.47
C PHE A 99 -8.62 -6.51 -4.17
N GLU A 100 -9.88 -6.36 -4.53
CA GLU A 100 -10.50 -5.07 -4.84
C GLU A 100 -11.58 -4.78 -3.79
N ILE A 101 -11.49 -3.64 -3.13
CA ILE A 101 -12.55 -3.17 -2.25
C ILE A 101 -13.40 -2.21 -3.05
N GLN A 102 -14.59 -2.67 -3.44
CA GLN A 102 -15.56 -1.90 -4.19
C GLN A 102 -16.11 -0.74 -3.35
N SER A 103 -16.72 0.26 -3.98
CA SER A 103 -17.25 1.41 -3.24
C SER A 103 -18.23 1.01 -2.13
N ASN A 104 -18.04 1.59 -0.94
CA ASN A 104 -18.71 1.25 0.32
C ASN A 104 -18.36 -0.12 0.92
N GLY A 105 -17.50 -0.91 0.27
CA GLY A 105 -16.95 -2.13 0.84
C GLY A 105 -16.02 -1.82 2.01
N SER A 106 -16.00 -2.71 3.00
CA SER A 106 -15.11 -2.61 4.16
C SER A 106 -14.40 -3.94 4.39
N LEU A 107 -13.06 -3.90 4.37
CA LEU A 107 -12.22 -5.07 4.55
C LEU A 107 -11.27 -4.88 5.73
N LYS A 108 -11.26 -5.85 6.63
CA LYS A 108 -10.28 -5.95 7.71
C LYS A 108 -9.41 -7.19 7.54
N LEU A 109 -8.10 -7.00 7.52
CA LEU A 109 -7.10 -8.03 7.31
C LEU A 109 -6.19 -8.16 8.53
N GLU A 110 -6.36 -9.23 9.30
CA GLU A 110 -5.63 -9.44 10.56
C GLU A 110 -4.67 -10.64 10.50
N ARG A 111 -3.38 -10.33 10.71
CA ARG A 111 -2.30 -11.32 10.87
C ARG A 111 -2.09 -12.18 9.62
N LEU A 112 -2.16 -11.58 8.44
CA LEU A 112 -2.04 -12.23 7.13
C LEU A 112 -0.73 -11.87 6.42
N GLN A 113 -0.29 -12.73 5.49
CA GLN A 113 0.67 -12.37 4.46
C GLN A 113 -0.03 -12.36 3.11
N ILE A 114 0.15 -11.32 2.33
CA ILE A 114 -0.45 -11.13 1.00
C ILE A 114 0.68 -10.91 0.00
N THR A 115 0.76 -11.78 -1.00
CA THR A 115 1.88 -11.83 -1.93
C THR A 115 1.47 -12.23 -3.33
N GLY A 116 2.29 -11.86 -4.31
CA GLY A 116 2.23 -12.37 -5.67
C GLY A 116 1.12 -11.76 -6.54
N GLY A 117 0.41 -10.74 -6.07
CA GLY A 117 -0.53 -10.02 -6.92
C GLY A 117 0.20 -9.20 -8.00
N LEU A 118 -0.37 -9.15 -9.19
CA LEU A 118 0.25 -8.58 -10.40
C LEU A 118 -0.81 -7.84 -11.25
N ALA A 119 -1.05 -6.57 -10.94
CA ALA A 119 -1.98 -5.73 -11.71
C ALA A 119 -1.24 -5.06 -12.90
N SER A 120 -1.13 -5.76 -14.03
CA SER A 120 -0.44 -5.27 -15.25
C SER A 120 -1.36 -4.99 -16.46
N GLY A 121 -2.67 -5.15 -16.29
CA GLY A 121 -3.68 -5.05 -17.34
C GLY A 121 -4.17 -3.63 -17.61
N LEU A 122 -5.44 -3.49 -18.02
CA LEU A 122 -6.05 -2.20 -18.37
C LEU A 122 -6.39 -1.30 -17.16
N SER A 123 -6.49 -1.89 -15.96
CA SER A 123 -6.72 -1.20 -14.67
C SER A 123 -5.62 -1.56 -13.65
N PRO A 124 -4.37 -1.10 -13.86
CA PRO A 124 -3.17 -1.71 -13.28
C PRO A 124 -2.77 -1.08 -11.94
N SER A 125 -3.73 -1.00 -11.01
CA SER A 125 -3.56 -0.36 -9.70
C SER A 125 -3.66 -1.37 -8.57
N GLY A 126 -2.84 -1.18 -7.52
CA GLY A 126 -2.95 -1.90 -6.26
C GLY A 126 -2.56 -3.37 -6.38
N GLY A 127 -1.27 -3.67 -6.50
CA GLY A 127 -0.81 -5.04 -6.81
C GLY A 127 -1.31 -6.08 -5.83
N ALA A 128 -1.35 -5.75 -4.53
CA ALA A 128 -2.08 -6.54 -3.55
C ALA A 128 -3.54 -6.09 -3.45
N ILE A 129 -3.77 -4.79 -3.21
CA ILE A 129 -5.09 -4.28 -2.84
C ILE A 129 -5.38 -2.97 -3.60
N LEU A 130 -6.53 -2.90 -4.26
CA LEU A 130 -7.16 -1.63 -4.66
C LEU A 130 -8.26 -1.27 -3.66
N VAL A 131 -8.25 -0.02 -3.19
CA VAL A 131 -9.31 0.57 -2.36
C VAL A 131 -9.99 1.66 -3.18
N ASN A 132 -11.24 1.43 -3.58
CA ASN A 132 -12.01 2.40 -4.37
C ASN A 132 -12.58 3.53 -3.52
N SER A 133 -13.20 4.51 -4.19
CA SER A 133 -13.85 5.64 -3.53
C SER A 133 -14.85 5.16 -2.49
N ASP A 134 -14.84 5.80 -1.33
CA ASP A 134 -15.71 5.51 -0.19
C ASP A 134 -15.56 4.09 0.40
N ALA A 135 -14.54 3.34 -0.01
CA ALA A 135 -14.20 2.05 0.59
C ALA A 135 -13.28 2.21 1.81
N ASN A 136 -13.25 1.18 2.66
CA ASN A 136 -12.41 1.14 3.86
C ASN A 136 -11.51 -0.09 3.92
N LEU A 137 -10.23 0.11 4.25
CA LEU A 137 -9.27 -0.95 4.54
C LEU A 137 -8.68 -0.79 5.95
N GLU A 138 -8.81 -1.83 6.78
CA GLU A 138 -8.02 -1.98 8.01
C GLU A 138 -6.99 -3.12 7.86
N LEU A 139 -5.70 -2.79 7.91
CA LEU A 139 -4.61 -3.75 7.89
C LEU A 139 -3.92 -3.81 9.26
N THR A 140 -4.09 -4.93 9.97
CA THR A 140 -3.54 -5.10 11.33
C THR A 140 -2.61 -6.31 11.41
N GLN A 141 -1.37 -6.09 11.85
CA GLN A 141 -0.36 -7.14 12.02
C GLN A 141 -0.08 -8.00 10.78
N SER A 142 -0.26 -7.42 9.59
CA SER A 142 -0.20 -8.13 8.32
C SER A 142 1.02 -7.73 7.49
N ILE A 143 1.34 -8.52 6.47
CA ILE A 143 2.52 -8.37 5.62
C ILE A 143 2.07 -8.32 4.16
N LEU A 144 2.33 -7.22 3.45
CA LEU A 144 2.18 -7.14 2.00
C LEU A 144 3.57 -7.15 1.36
N THR A 145 3.87 -8.21 0.61
CA THR A 145 5.21 -8.40 0.03
C THR A 145 5.18 -9.01 -1.36
N GLY A 146 6.14 -8.62 -2.20
CA GLY A 146 6.29 -9.23 -3.53
C GLY A 146 5.08 -9.05 -4.44
N ASN A 147 4.38 -7.92 -4.30
CA ASN A 147 3.27 -7.54 -5.17
C ASN A 147 3.74 -6.50 -6.19
N GLU A 148 3.08 -6.50 -7.35
CA GLU A 148 3.45 -5.68 -8.49
C GLU A 148 2.23 -5.04 -9.16
N ALA A 149 2.35 -3.77 -9.53
CA ALA A 149 1.31 -3.04 -10.28
C ALA A 149 1.92 -1.92 -11.12
N SER A 150 1.16 -1.25 -11.99
CA SER A 150 1.65 0.03 -12.55
C SER A 150 1.63 1.15 -11.51
N SER A 151 0.66 1.13 -10.60
CA SER A 151 0.52 2.13 -9.55
C SER A 151 0.14 1.48 -8.23
N GLY A 152 0.86 1.79 -7.16
CA GLY A 152 0.65 1.18 -5.85
C GLY A 152 1.03 -0.30 -5.88
N GLY A 153 2.33 -0.59 -5.96
CA GLY A 153 2.82 -1.97 -6.07
C GLY A 153 2.26 -2.89 -4.99
N ALA A 154 2.04 -2.39 -3.77
CA ALA A 154 1.24 -3.08 -2.76
C ALA A 154 -0.21 -2.59 -2.77
N ILE A 155 -0.42 -1.30 -2.48
CA ILE A 155 -1.77 -0.75 -2.27
C ILE A 155 -1.95 0.50 -3.12
N PHE A 156 -3.10 0.60 -3.77
CA PHE A 156 -3.59 1.85 -4.35
C PHE A 156 -4.88 2.25 -3.63
N ASN A 157 -4.92 3.46 -3.06
CA ASN A 157 -6.10 4.03 -2.45
C ASN A 157 -6.63 5.16 -3.33
N ASP A 158 -7.78 4.95 -3.96
CA ASP A 158 -8.48 5.91 -4.79
C ASP A 158 -9.61 6.56 -3.97
N SER A 159 -9.30 7.64 -3.27
CA SER A 159 -10.29 8.39 -2.49
C SER A 159 -10.97 7.62 -1.35
N GLY A 160 -10.46 6.44 -0.97
CA GLY A 160 -10.91 5.66 0.18
C GLY A 160 -10.21 6.03 1.51
N GLU A 161 -10.57 5.30 2.57
CA GLU A 161 -9.96 5.41 3.89
C GLU A 161 -9.16 4.15 4.25
N MET A 162 -7.93 4.32 4.72
CA MET A 162 -7.08 3.21 5.15
C MET A 162 -6.48 3.43 6.54
N SER A 163 -6.52 2.38 7.35
CA SER A 163 -5.79 2.29 8.61
C SER A 163 -4.84 1.11 8.59
N ILE A 164 -3.54 1.37 8.79
CA ILE A 164 -2.47 0.38 8.74
C ILE A 164 -1.76 0.37 10.09
N ASP A 165 -1.93 -0.69 10.87
CA ASP A 165 -1.37 -0.84 12.21
C ASP A 165 -0.47 -2.08 12.32
N ARG A 166 0.71 -1.89 12.93
CA ARG A 166 1.67 -2.98 13.22
C ARG A 166 2.01 -3.89 12.03
N SER A 167 1.98 -3.35 10.83
CA SER A 167 2.09 -4.12 9.60
C SER A 167 3.44 -3.92 8.90
N ILE A 168 3.71 -4.71 7.87
CA ILE A 168 4.91 -4.62 7.04
C ILE A 168 4.50 -4.53 5.57
N ILE A 169 4.95 -3.51 4.86
CA ILE A 169 4.75 -3.37 3.42
C ILE A 169 6.14 -3.33 2.78
N SER A 170 6.57 -4.43 2.16
CA SER A 170 7.95 -4.55 1.72
C SER A 170 8.18 -5.31 0.43
N GLY A 171 9.18 -4.90 -0.35
CA GLY A 171 9.56 -5.65 -1.55
C GLY A 171 8.48 -5.62 -2.63
N ASN A 172 7.62 -4.60 -2.63
CA ASN A 172 6.62 -4.38 -3.67
C ASN A 172 7.20 -3.46 -4.75
N THR A 173 6.79 -3.69 -5.99
CA THR A 173 7.38 -3.06 -7.17
C THR A 173 6.30 -2.41 -8.02
N THR A 174 6.65 -1.33 -8.70
CA THR A 174 5.90 -0.98 -9.90
C THR A 174 6.56 -1.57 -11.13
N SER A 175 5.77 -2.07 -12.09
CA SER A 175 6.26 -2.43 -13.42
C SER A 175 5.53 -1.66 -14.52
N LEU A 176 6.01 -1.79 -15.77
CA LEU A 176 5.51 -1.15 -17.00
C LEU A 176 6.05 0.27 -17.31
N PHE A 177 6.18 0.55 -18.62
CA PHE A 177 6.87 1.72 -19.21
C PHE A 177 6.02 3.00 -19.31
N LEU A 178 4.90 3.08 -18.60
CA LEU A 178 4.10 4.30 -18.48
C LEU A 178 4.49 4.99 -17.16
N PRO A 179 4.06 6.22 -16.84
CA PRO A 179 4.53 6.86 -15.61
C PRO A 179 3.94 6.14 -14.38
N SER A 180 4.61 5.07 -13.96
CA SER A 180 4.29 4.21 -12.84
C SER A 180 4.57 4.90 -11.51
N ARG A 181 3.73 4.69 -10.50
CA ARG A 181 3.63 5.57 -9.34
C ARG A 181 3.49 4.76 -8.06
N GLY A 182 4.29 5.03 -7.03
CA GLY A 182 4.12 4.39 -5.71
C GLY A 182 4.54 2.92 -5.68
N GLY A 183 5.74 2.62 -5.21
CA GLY A 183 6.22 1.23 -5.13
C GLY A 183 5.53 0.42 -4.03
N GLY A 184 5.33 1.03 -2.87
CA GLY A 184 4.54 0.47 -1.77
C GLY A 184 3.08 0.92 -1.87
N ILE A 185 2.83 2.17 -1.48
CA ILE A 185 1.47 2.72 -1.37
C ILE A 185 1.31 3.93 -2.29
N VAL A 186 0.19 3.99 -3.01
CA VAL A 186 -0.35 5.24 -3.56
C VAL A 186 -1.57 5.64 -2.74
N ASN A 187 -1.59 6.88 -2.27
CA ASN A 187 -2.78 7.54 -1.75
C ASN A 187 -3.18 8.66 -2.71
N ASP A 188 -4.24 8.45 -3.48
CA ASP A 188 -4.77 9.40 -4.45
C ASP A 188 -6.09 9.96 -3.91
N HIS A 189 -6.08 11.23 -3.51
CA HIS A 189 -7.21 11.97 -2.90
C HIS A 189 -7.85 11.35 -1.63
N GLY A 190 -7.32 10.24 -1.11
CA GLY A 190 -7.85 9.55 0.07
C GLY A 190 -7.18 9.90 1.40
N VAL A 191 -7.54 9.16 2.45
CA VAL A 191 -7.01 9.31 3.81
C VAL A 191 -6.31 8.03 4.24
N VAL A 192 -5.05 8.14 4.65
CA VAL A 192 -4.25 7.00 5.10
C VAL A 192 -3.63 7.29 6.45
N THR A 193 -3.87 6.41 7.41
CA THR A 193 -3.24 6.44 8.73
C THR A 193 -2.35 5.22 8.91
N ILE A 194 -1.08 5.45 9.23
CA ILE A 194 -0.04 4.42 9.35
C ILE A 194 0.56 4.51 10.75
N THR A 195 0.39 3.45 11.53
CA THR A 195 0.86 3.37 12.92
C THR A 195 1.71 2.13 13.13
N GLN A 196 2.84 2.26 13.82
CA GLN A 196 3.69 1.11 14.22
C GLN A 196 4.09 0.20 13.05
N THR A 197 4.17 0.74 11.84
CA THR A 197 4.29 -0.04 10.60
C THR A 197 5.65 0.20 9.95
N THR A 198 6.14 -0.80 9.22
CA THR A 198 7.38 -0.71 8.44
C THR A 198 7.08 -0.75 6.95
N ILE A 199 7.49 0.28 6.21
CA ILE A 199 7.38 0.36 4.76
C ILE A 199 8.80 0.33 4.19
N SER A 200 9.21 -0.79 3.60
CA SER A 200 10.62 -0.96 3.27
C SER A 200 10.95 -1.72 2.01
N ASN A 201 12.07 -1.37 1.36
CA ASN A 201 12.56 -2.07 0.18
C ASN A 201 11.53 -2.14 -0.96
N ASN A 202 10.62 -1.17 -1.04
CA ASN A 202 9.72 -1.03 -2.17
C ASN A 202 10.42 -0.22 -3.27
N SER A 203 10.08 -0.50 -4.53
CA SER A 203 10.71 0.12 -5.70
C SER A 203 9.68 0.69 -6.65
N SER A 204 9.93 1.90 -7.16
CA SER A 204 9.13 2.50 -8.23
C SER A 204 10.03 3.04 -9.33
N ASP A 205 9.59 2.91 -10.58
CA ASP A 205 10.32 3.46 -11.73
C ASP A 205 10.16 4.98 -11.90
N SER A 206 9.27 5.64 -11.14
CA SER A 206 9.06 7.10 -11.26
C SER A 206 9.00 7.85 -9.92
N LEU A 207 7.97 7.67 -9.10
CA LEU A 207 7.69 8.58 -7.98
C LEU A 207 7.25 7.79 -6.75
N GLY A 208 7.75 8.18 -5.57
CA GLY A 208 7.25 7.69 -4.29
C GLY A 208 7.49 6.20 -4.07
N ALA A 209 8.75 5.74 -4.05
CA ALA A 209 8.99 4.29 -3.98
C ALA A 209 8.38 3.65 -2.73
N GLY A 210 8.49 4.28 -1.56
CA GLY A 210 7.76 3.86 -0.37
C GLY A 210 6.28 4.25 -0.48
N ILE A 211 6.03 5.56 -0.49
CA ILE A 211 4.68 6.13 -0.52
C ILE A 211 4.62 7.28 -1.52
N LEU A 212 3.57 7.30 -2.33
CA LEU A 212 3.15 8.45 -3.12
C LEU A 212 1.84 8.99 -2.55
N ASN A 213 1.83 10.26 -2.11
CA ASN A 213 0.64 10.97 -1.66
C ASN A 213 0.27 12.05 -2.67
N VAL A 214 -0.92 11.94 -3.28
CA VAL A 214 -1.39 12.80 -4.38
C VAL A 214 -2.71 13.46 -3.99
N GLY A 215 -2.69 14.76 -3.75
CA GLY A 215 -3.90 15.58 -3.68
C GLY A 215 -4.13 16.39 -4.96
N GLY A 216 -5.28 17.07 -5.02
CA GLY A 216 -5.73 17.82 -6.19
C GLY A 216 -5.73 19.34 -6.04
N ASP A 217 -5.76 20.02 -7.19
CA ASP A 217 -5.85 21.48 -7.31
C ASP A 217 -7.26 22.01 -7.00
N ASN A 218 -7.93 21.59 -5.90
CA ASN A 218 -9.26 22.09 -5.50
C ASN A 218 -9.61 21.88 -4.01
N PHE A 219 -8.61 21.81 -3.11
CA PHE A 219 -8.79 21.52 -1.68
C PHE A 219 -9.24 20.08 -1.34
N GLU A 220 -9.23 19.17 -2.31
CA GLU A 220 -9.32 17.73 -2.09
C GLU A 220 -7.92 17.19 -1.78
N TYR A 221 -7.50 17.39 -0.52
CA TYR A 221 -6.17 17.01 -0.06
C TYR A 221 -6.13 15.53 0.30
N ALA A 222 -5.32 14.76 -0.41
CA ALA A 222 -4.87 13.47 0.11
C ALA A 222 -4.13 13.69 1.43
N THR A 223 -4.56 12.98 2.48
CA THR A 223 -4.00 13.09 3.82
C THR A 223 -3.30 11.82 4.21
N LEU A 224 -2.01 11.92 4.51
CA LEU A 224 -1.18 10.82 4.98
C LEU A 224 -0.68 11.11 6.40
N ASN A 225 -1.14 10.32 7.36
CA ASN A 225 -0.73 10.41 8.76
C ASN A 225 0.17 9.22 9.11
N ILE A 226 1.37 9.49 9.61
CA ILE A 226 2.38 8.48 9.92
C ILE A 226 2.85 8.67 11.35
N ASP A 227 2.58 7.72 12.22
CA ASP A 227 2.97 7.73 13.62
C ASP A 227 3.77 6.49 14.01
N ASN A 228 4.85 6.69 14.76
CA ASN A 228 5.68 5.61 15.31
C ASN A 228 6.08 4.52 14.29
N SER A 229 6.36 4.93 13.05
CA SER A 229 6.56 4.03 11.91
C SER A 229 7.93 4.21 11.28
N THR A 230 8.34 3.25 10.46
CA THR A 230 9.63 3.26 9.75
C THR A 230 9.41 3.17 8.25
N ILE A 231 10.01 4.09 7.49
CA ILE A 231 10.03 4.09 6.03
C ILE A 231 11.47 3.99 5.58
N SER A 232 11.89 2.85 5.02
CA SER A 232 13.31 2.60 4.81
C SER A 232 13.70 1.78 3.59
N GLY A 233 14.85 2.09 2.99
CA GLY A 233 15.40 1.28 1.90
C GLY A 233 14.55 1.31 0.63
N ASN A 234 13.61 2.26 0.49
CA ASN A 234 12.79 2.39 -0.70
C ASN A 234 13.53 3.17 -1.80
N ILE A 235 13.40 2.74 -3.05
CA ILE A 235 14.26 3.19 -4.15
C ILE A 235 13.44 3.57 -5.39
N THR A 236 13.70 4.77 -5.93
CA THR A 236 13.21 5.17 -7.26
C THR A 236 14.29 5.93 -8.02
N PRO A 237 14.39 5.84 -9.36
CA PRO A 237 15.33 6.65 -10.12
C PRO A 237 14.92 8.12 -10.24
N SER A 238 13.69 8.51 -9.84
CA SER A 238 13.19 9.89 -10.01
C SER A 238 13.02 10.65 -8.69
N ALA A 239 11.92 10.52 -7.94
CA ALA A 239 11.73 11.40 -6.78
C ALA A 239 10.93 10.79 -5.63
N GLY A 240 11.28 11.19 -4.41
CA GLY A 240 10.64 10.71 -3.18
C GLY A 240 10.95 9.23 -2.96
N GLY A 241 12.18 8.92 -2.52
CA GLY A 241 12.57 7.54 -2.27
C GLY A 241 11.70 6.95 -1.16
N GLY A 242 11.63 7.63 -0.02
CA GLY A 242 10.69 7.28 1.05
C GLY A 242 9.28 7.75 0.71
N ILE A 243 9.09 9.07 0.64
CA ILE A 243 7.79 9.69 0.41
C ILE A 243 7.89 10.72 -0.71
N PHE A 244 6.95 10.66 -1.66
CA PHE A 244 6.66 11.74 -2.58
C PHE A 244 5.30 12.35 -2.23
N ASN A 245 5.28 13.65 -1.90
CA ASN A 245 4.05 14.38 -1.60
C ASN A 245 3.80 15.46 -2.66
N THR A 246 2.66 15.37 -3.32
CA THR A 246 2.19 16.33 -4.32
C THR A 246 0.76 16.72 -4.07
N GLY A 247 0.47 18.01 -3.92
CA GLY A 247 -0.89 18.51 -3.68
C GLY A 247 -1.54 18.03 -2.37
N GLY A 248 -0.87 17.18 -1.58
CA GLY A 248 -1.40 16.56 -0.39
C GLY A 248 -0.75 17.04 0.91
N ILE A 249 -1.25 16.52 2.03
CA ILE A 249 -0.76 16.80 3.38
C ILE A 249 -0.15 15.52 3.95
N VAL A 250 1.11 15.61 4.35
CA VAL A 250 1.84 14.54 5.03
C VAL A 250 2.15 14.98 6.46
N ASN A 251 1.67 14.22 7.44
CA ASN A 251 1.96 14.40 8.85
C ASN A 251 2.82 13.22 9.32
N ILE A 252 4.05 13.49 9.77
CA ILE A 252 4.99 12.49 10.26
C ILE A 252 5.31 12.82 11.72
N ASN A 253 5.01 11.89 12.62
CA ASN A 253 5.29 12.03 14.03
C ASN A 253 5.99 10.79 14.59
N ASN A 254 6.95 10.98 15.49
CA ASN A 254 7.67 9.89 16.17
C ASN A 254 8.21 8.79 15.24
N SER A 255 8.53 9.13 13.98
CA SER A 255 8.80 8.15 12.94
C SER A 255 10.22 8.28 12.39
N THR A 256 10.65 7.24 11.68
CA THR A 256 11.97 7.20 11.04
C THR A 256 11.84 7.07 9.53
N VAL A 257 12.48 7.96 8.78
CA VAL A 257 12.62 7.88 7.31
C VAL A 257 14.09 7.71 6.99
N SER A 258 14.52 6.50 6.61
CA SER A 258 15.96 6.22 6.50
C SER A 258 16.41 5.30 5.38
N GLY A 259 17.61 5.53 4.84
CA GLY A 259 18.18 4.63 3.83
C GLY A 259 17.42 4.63 2.51
N ASN A 260 16.53 5.59 2.27
CA ASN A 260 15.78 5.68 1.02
C ASN A 260 16.61 6.39 -0.07
N SER A 261 16.36 6.07 -1.34
CA SER A 261 17.15 6.57 -2.46
C SER A 261 16.26 7.10 -3.59
N ALA A 262 16.52 8.34 -4.02
CA ALA A 262 15.90 8.92 -5.20
C ALA A 262 16.82 9.91 -5.93
N ASN A 263 16.53 10.28 -7.17
CA ASN A 263 17.27 11.36 -7.81
C ASN A 263 17.00 12.72 -7.11
N ILE A 264 15.77 12.97 -6.64
CA ILE A 264 15.39 14.15 -5.85
C ILE A 264 14.65 13.69 -4.58
N GLY A 265 15.00 14.24 -3.42
CA GLY A 265 14.26 13.93 -2.17
C GLY A 265 14.37 12.46 -1.80
N GLY A 266 15.59 12.01 -1.50
CA GLY A 266 15.86 10.61 -1.16
C GLY A 266 14.95 10.09 -0.05
N GLY A 267 14.83 10.84 1.05
CA GLY A 267 13.86 10.59 2.10
C GLY A 267 12.48 11.08 1.70
N ILE A 268 12.33 12.41 1.58
CA ILE A 268 11.04 13.07 1.31
C ILE A 268 11.20 14.08 0.19
N ASP A 269 10.27 14.08 -0.76
CA ASP A 269 10.07 15.13 -1.74
C ASP A 269 8.68 15.75 -1.54
N ASN A 270 8.63 17.05 -1.24
CA ASN A 270 7.40 17.80 -0.97
C ASN A 270 7.30 18.99 -1.95
N ARG A 271 6.38 18.91 -2.91
CA ARG A 271 6.23 19.93 -3.98
C ARG A 271 4.81 20.01 -4.53
N TRP A 272 4.54 21.03 -5.33
CA TRP A 272 3.25 21.26 -6.01
C TRP A 272 2.09 21.41 -5.02
N TYR A 273 2.08 22.52 -4.26
CA TYR A 273 1.04 22.85 -3.28
C TYR A 273 0.96 21.86 -2.09
N ALA A 274 2.02 21.11 -1.87
CA ALA A 274 2.09 20.08 -0.84
C ALA A 274 2.52 20.64 0.53
N THR A 275 2.02 20.03 1.60
CA THR A 275 2.42 20.35 2.99
C THR A 275 3.03 19.13 3.68
N ALA A 276 4.20 19.31 4.28
CA ALA A 276 4.86 18.31 5.11
C ALA A 276 5.03 18.82 6.55
N ASN A 277 4.33 18.19 7.51
CA ASN A 277 4.46 18.44 8.94
C ASN A 277 5.27 17.30 9.57
N ILE A 278 6.47 17.58 10.05
CA ILE A 278 7.42 16.56 10.52
C ILE A 278 7.84 16.88 11.95
N THR A 279 7.40 16.06 12.90
CA THR A 279 7.67 16.28 14.32
C THR A 279 8.24 15.06 15.03
N ASN A 280 9.13 15.28 16.01
CA ASN A 280 9.71 14.22 16.85
C ASN A 280 10.29 13.04 16.07
N SER A 281 10.79 13.28 14.85
CA SER A 281 11.12 12.23 13.88
C SER A 281 12.61 12.21 13.56
N THR A 282 13.06 11.15 12.88
CA THR A 282 14.44 11.02 12.39
C THR A 282 14.45 10.78 10.89
N ILE A 283 15.17 11.62 10.13
CA ILE A 283 15.35 11.50 8.69
C ILE A 283 16.86 11.36 8.43
N THR A 284 17.31 10.12 8.22
CA THR A 284 18.74 9.79 8.20
C THR A 284 19.16 8.85 7.10
N ASP A 285 20.42 8.93 6.67
CA ASP A 285 21.03 7.97 5.73
C ASP A 285 20.28 7.83 4.39
N ASN A 286 19.44 8.80 4.04
CA ASN A 286 18.80 8.84 2.74
C ASN A 286 19.80 9.38 1.71
N SER A 287 19.65 8.96 0.46
CA SER A 287 20.57 9.29 -0.62
C SER A 287 19.84 9.88 -1.82
N GLY A 288 20.51 10.78 -2.53
CA GLY A 288 20.00 11.21 -3.81
C GLY A 288 20.93 12.08 -4.62
N SER A 289 20.54 12.45 -5.83
CA SER A 289 21.36 13.38 -6.60
C SER A 289 21.19 14.81 -6.10
N TYR A 290 19.96 15.18 -5.79
CA TYR A 290 19.57 16.48 -5.28
C TYR A 290 18.81 16.27 -3.97
N TYR A 291 19.28 16.91 -2.90
CA TYR A 291 18.58 17.00 -1.61
C TYR A 291 18.14 15.64 -1.05
N ALA A 292 19.11 14.91 -0.50
CA ALA A 292 18.91 13.51 -0.13
C ALA A 292 17.97 13.29 1.07
N GLY A 293 17.93 14.18 2.05
CA GLY A 293 17.05 14.07 3.21
C GLY A 293 15.63 14.50 2.89
N VAL A 294 15.38 15.81 2.95
CA VAL A 294 14.10 16.42 2.58
C VAL A 294 14.32 17.46 1.48
N TYR A 295 13.64 17.28 0.36
CA TYR A 295 13.44 18.33 -0.63
C TYR A 295 12.08 18.97 -0.40
N ASN A 296 12.04 20.29 -0.19
CA ASN A 296 10.80 21.03 -0.01
C ASN A 296 10.74 22.23 -0.96
N TYR A 297 9.74 22.24 -1.83
CA TYR A 297 9.44 23.36 -2.73
C TYR A 297 8.23 24.18 -2.24
N ASP A 298 7.42 23.63 -1.34
CA ASP A 298 6.20 24.28 -0.82
C ASP A 298 6.28 24.44 0.71
N VAL A 299 5.33 23.90 1.48
CA VAL A 299 5.25 24.10 2.93
C VAL A 299 5.87 22.92 3.67
N ALA A 300 6.88 23.20 4.50
CA ALA A 300 7.40 22.24 5.47
C ALA A 300 7.46 22.85 6.87
N VAL A 301 6.82 22.20 7.83
CA VAL A 301 6.90 22.52 9.27
C VAL A 301 7.66 21.41 9.96
N VAL A 302 8.85 21.71 10.47
CA VAL A 302 9.73 20.73 11.11
C VAL A 302 9.98 21.12 12.58
N GLY A 303 9.67 20.22 13.52
CA GLY A 303 9.85 20.47 14.95
C GLY A 303 10.42 19.25 15.69
N ASN A 304 11.41 19.42 16.56
CA ASN A 304 12.01 18.32 17.33
C ASN A 304 12.48 17.12 16.49
N THR A 305 12.92 17.36 15.26
CA THR A 305 13.26 16.31 14.29
C THR A 305 14.76 16.33 14.00
N ILE A 306 15.36 15.15 13.91
CA ILE A 306 16.76 14.97 13.49
C ILE A 306 16.78 14.76 11.97
N ILE A 307 17.52 15.60 11.24
CA ILE A 307 17.77 15.41 9.81
C ILE A 307 19.29 15.45 9.59
N ALA A 308 19.91 14.28 9.47
CA ALA A 308 21.37 14.13 9.45
C ALA A 308 21.79 12.93 8.60
N GLY A 309 23.07 12.81 8.24
CA GLY A 309 23.59 11.61 7.54
C GLY A 309 23.10 11.42 6.09
N ASN A 310 22.27 12.32 5.55
CA ASN A 310 21.72 12.18 4.21
C ASN A 310 22.74 12.62 3.13
N GLU A 311 23.00 11.80 2.11
CA GLU A 311 24.09 11.99 1.15
C GLU A 311 23.62 12.41 -0.24
N SER A 312 24.01 13.61 -0.71
CA SER A 312 23.75 14.06 -2.08
C SER A 312 24.98 13.91 -2.99
N ASN A 313 24.80 13.36 -4.20
CA ASN A 313 25.89 13.16 -5.17
C ASN A 313 26.27 14.43 -5.94
N ARG A 314 25.36 15.41 -6.10
CA ARG A 314 25.63 16.71 -6.71
C ARG A 314 25.71 17.81 -5.64
N ALA A 315 26.44 18.86 -5.98
CA ALA A 315 26.73 20.03 -5.16
C ALA A 315 25.51 20.94 -4.89
N ALA A 316 24.32 20.37 -4.70
CA ALA A 316 23.09 21.09 -4.35
C ALA A 316 23.19 21.82 -2.99
N CYS A 317 24.23 21.53 -2.20
CA CYS A 317 24.53 22.18 -0.91
C CYS A 317 25.94 22.79 -0.85
N GLY A 318 26.40 23.45 -1.92
CA GLY A 318 27.61 24.29 -1.85
C GLY A 318 28.96 23.56 -1.97
N GLY A 319 29.04 22.53 -2.82
CA GLY A 319 30.34 22.11 -3.39
C GLY A 319 31.20 21.15 -2.57
N LYS A 320 30.72 20.56 -1.47
CA LYS A 320 31.38 19.41 -0.82
C LYS A 320 30.34 18.36 -0.45
N ARG A 321 30.66 17.07 -0.66
CA ARG A 321 29.90 15.90 -0.22
C ARG A 321 29.62 15.99 1.29
N ARG A 322 28.54 16.65 1.72
CA ARG A 322 28.13 16.74 3.14
C ARG A 322 26.61 16.96 3.26
N SER A 323 25.99 16.08 4.05
CA SER A 323 24.70 16.18 4.78
C SER A 323 23.82 17.38 4.41
N CYS A 324 22.95 17.21 3.42
CA CYS A 324 21.87 18.17 3.13
C CYS A 324 20.65 17.81 3.99
N GLY A 325 20.36 18.62 5.01
CA GLY A 325 19.20 18.42 5.87
C GLY A 325 17.89 18.74 5.13
N ILE A 326 17.68 20.01 4.82
CA ILE A 326 16.51 20.49 4.07
C ILE A 326 17.02 21.38 2.92
N GLY A 327 16.64 21.06 1.69
CA GLY A 327 16.84 21.94 0.53
C GLY A 327 15.57 22.70 0.21
N ALA A 328 15.65 24.03 0.12
CA ALA A 328 14.59 24.89 -0.40
C ALA A 328 15.15 25.75 -1.55
N SER A 329 14.40 25.93 -2.63
CA SER A 329 14.61 27.07 -3.53
C SER A 329 13.81 28.25 -2.98
N ALA A 330 14.48 29.39 -2.81
CA ALA A 330 13.87 30.65 -2.41
C ALA A 330 12.90 31.20 -3.45
#